data_AF-A0AAD7MF03-F1
#
_entry.id   AF-A0AAD7MF03-F1
#
_cell.length_a   1.000
_cell.length_b   1.000
_cell.length_c   1.000
_cell.angle_alpha   90.00
_cell.angle_beta   90.00
_cell.angle_gamma   90.00
#
_symmetry.space_group_name_H-M   'P 1'
#
loop_
_entity.id
_entity.type
_entity.pdbx_description
1 polymer ?
#
loop_
_entity_poly.entity_id
_entity_poly.type
_entity_poly.pdbx_seq_one_letter_code
_entity_poly.pdbx_strand_id
1 'polypeptide(L)'
;MPFPNTFDAYVPSDLPALFALAKFKASYVPFNTLRSVPLDPAHKASFEYSKKITPHEGFVHSIRSYYFSLALLHGGFPSETPGVPQITFEEVNRRIYHTCILHDLGWSQTTEGRSHPAHAMTFELHGGIMAYEHLHATAPDLSAQQVGDIVQSIVLHTSAWPSGVSSATKALISLSALFDVCGYDAVGPGSFDFLFNRKTVQEIEKEYPRGNFAVEGAEVLEREFEAKPDCLLSHMPGGREGFVKAIRA
;
A
#
# COMPACT_ATOMS: atom_id res chain seq x y z
N MET A 1 15.82 -15.96 -6.54
CA MET A 1 15.45 -16.79 -5.38
C MET A 1 13.93 -16.80 -5.27
N PRO A 2 13.31 -17.94 -4.92
CA PRO A 2 11.88 -17.99 -4.64
C PRO A 2 11.54 -17.13 -3.42
N PHE A 3 10.27 -16.71 -3.29
CA PHE A 3 9.80 -16.05 -2.07
C PHE A 3 9.95 -16.99 -0.86
N PRO A 4 10.26 -16.47 0.34
CA PRO A 4 10.11 -17.24 1.58
C PRO A 4 8.72 -17.85 1.71
N ASN A 5 8.60 -19.03 2.32
CA ASN A 5 7.31 -19.72 2.47
C ASN A 5 6.39 -19.02 3.47
N THR A 6 6.97 -18.39 4.49
CA THR A 6 6.27 -17.73 5.58
C THR A 6 6.94 -16.41 5.97
N PHE A 7 6.17 -15.54 6.61
CA PHE A 7 6.59 -14.26 7.15
C PHE A 7 6.00 -14.10 8.55
N ASP A 8 6.54 -13.17 9.32
CA ASP A 8 5.90 -12.75 10.57
C ASP A 8 4.55 -12.10 10.23
N ALA A 9 3.46 -12.60 10.81
CA ALA A 9 2.11 -12.06 10.60
C ALA A 9 1.95 -10.65 11.19
N TYR A 10 2.83 -10.30 12.13
CA TYR A 10 2.81 -9.08 12.90
C TYR A 10 4.23 -8.55 13.07
N VAL A 11 4.41 -7.24 12.88
CA VAL A 11 5.72 -6.58 12.95
C VAL A 11 5.60 -5.27 13.75
N PRO A 12 6.70 -4.71 14.27
CA PRO A 12 6.65 -3.42 14.93
C PRO A 12 6.04 -2.34 14.03
N SER A 13 5.15 -1.50 14.59
CA SER A 13 4.59 -0.35 13.87
C SER A 13 5.60 0.79 13.70
N ASP A 14 6.60 0.84 14.59
CA ASP A 14 7.71 1.79 14.56
C ASP A 14 8.74 1.37 13.48
N LEU A 15 9.07 2.28 12.56
CA LEU A 15 9.96 1.98 11.43
C LEU A 15 11.38 1.59 11.89
N PRO A 16 12.05 2.32 12.81
CA PRO A 16 13.33 1.88 13.38
C PRO A 16 13.30 0.45 13.93
N ALA A 17 12.28 0.10 14.72
CA ALA A 17 12.13 -1.25 15.28
C ALA A 17 11.88 -2.30 14.18
N LEU A 18 11.04 -1.98 13.18
CA LEU A 18 10.81 -2.84 12.02
C LEU A 18 12.11 -3.08 11.24
N PHE A 19 12.89 -2.03 10.96
CA PHE A 19 14.13 -2.13 10.21
C PHE A 19 15.24 -2.85 10.97
N ALA A 20 15.26 -2.74 12.30
CA ALA A 20 16.18 -3.50 13.14
C ALA A 20 15.84 -5.00 13.17
N LEU A 21 14.55 -5.35 13.06
CA LEU A 21 14.09 -6.74 12.99
C LEU A 21 14.26 -7.35 11.59
N ALA A 22 13.92 -6.57 10.56
CA ALA A 22 13.96 -7.00 9.17
C ALA A 22 15.40 -7.22 8.69
N LYS A 23 15.58 -8.15 7.75
CA LYS A 23 16.88 -8.45 7.14
C LYS A 23 16.93 -7.85 5.74
N PHE A 24 16.45 -6.62 5.62
CA PHE A 24 16.28 -5.99 4.31
C PHE A 24 17.61 -5.90 3.56
N LYS A 25 17.56 -6.32 2.30
CA LYS A 25 18.63 -6.21 1.33
C LYS A 25 18.01 -5.88 -0.01
N ALA A 26 18.37 -4.73 -0.58
CA ALA A 26 17.99 -4.27 -1.91
C ALA A 26 18.52 -5.18 -3.03
N SER A 27 18.04 -6.42 -3.07
CA SER A 27 18.43 -7.44 -4.01
C SER A 27 17.62 -7.32 -5.30
N TYR A 28 18.28 -7.51 -6.44
CA TYR A 28 17.60 -7.45 -7.72
C TYR A 28 16.62 -8.63 -7.85
N VAL A 29 15.38 -8.29 -8.19
CA VAL A 29 14.32 -9.24 -8.55
C VAL A 29 13.71 -8.77 -9.87
N PRO A 30 13.79 -9.57 -10.95
CA PRO A 30 13.21 -9.19 -12.23
C PRO A 30 11.71 -8.95 -12.10
N PHE A 31 11.18 -7.94 -12.79
CA PHE A 31 9.75 -7.65 -12.79
C PHE A 31 8.90 -8.86 -13.24
N ASN A 32 9.40 -9.66 -14.19
CA ASN A 32 8.73 -10.90 -14.61
C ASN A 32 8.53 -11.91 -13.46
N THR A 33 9.46 -11.96 -12.49
CA THR A 33 9.30 -12.80 -11.31
C THR A 33 8.15 -12.31 -10.44
N LEU A 34 8.08 -10.99 -10.21
CA LEU A 34 6.99 -10.39 -9.42
C LEU A 34 5.63 -10.55 -10.12
N ARG A 35 5.59 -10.33 -11.44
CA ARG A 35 4.38 -10.49 -12.27
C ARG A 35 3.90 -11.94 -12.38
N SER A 36 4.75 -12.92 -12.12
CA SER A 36 4.38 -14.34 -12.19
C SER A 36 3.60 -14.84 -10.97
N VAL A 37 3.45 -14.01 -9.93
CA VAL A 37 2.64 -14.34 -8.76
C VAL A 37 1.18 -14.54 -9.19
N PRO A 38 0.56 -15.69 -8.87
CA PRO A 38 -0.77 -16.02 -9.36
C PRO A 38 -1.84 -15.11 -8.74
N LEU A 39 -2.81 -14.73 -9.58
CA LEU A 39 -3.99 -13.97 -9.19
C LEU A 39 -5.23 -14.83 -9.42
N ASP A 40 -6.16 -14.75 -8.49
CA ASP A 40 -7.44 -15.46 -8.52
C ASP A 40 -8.58 -14.54 -9.02
N PRO A 41 -9.82 -15.04 -9.17
CA PRO A 41 -10.95 -14.23 -9.60
C PRO A 41 -11.26 -13.03 -8.68
N ALA A 42 -11.05 -13.15 -7.37
CA ALA A 42 -11.29 -12.05 -6.43
C ALA A 42 -10.28 -10.92 -6.65
N HIS A 43 -9.00 -11.24 -6.87
CA HIS A 43 -7.99 -10.26 -7.25
C HIS A 43 -8.38 -9.52 -8.53
N LYS A 44 -8.88 -10.24 -9.54
CA LYS A 44 -9.36 -9.62 -10.78
C LYS A 44 -10.55 -8.69 -10.52
N ALA A 45 -11.49 -9.07 -9.66
CA ALA A 45 -12.63 -8.22 -9.30
C ALA A 45 -12.18 -6.90 -8.64
N SER A 46 -11.23 -6.96 -7.69
CA SER A 46 -10.64 -5.76 -7.08
C SER A 46 -9.90 -4.88 -8.08
N PHE A 47 -9.17 -5.48 -9.02
CA PHE A 47 -8.48 -4.76 -10.09
C PHE A 47 -9.45 -3.98 -10.97
N GLU A 48 -10.49 -4.63 -11.48
CA GLU A 48 -11.48 -3.96 -12.34
C GLU A 48 -12.27 -2.90 -11.57
N TYR A 49 -12.56 -3.13 -10.29
CA TYR A 49 -13.23 -2.16 -9.45
C TYR A 49 -12.38 -0.91 -9.23
N SER A 50 -11.12 -1.08 -8.79
CA SER A 50 -10.22 0.06 -8.58
C SER A 50 -9.96 0.83 -9.88
N LYS A 51 -9.77 0.14 -11.00
CA LYS A 51 -9.60 0.77 -12.32
C LYS A 51 -10.78 1.63 -12.75
N LYS A 52 -12.00 1.23 -12.38
CA LYS A 52 -13.23 1.97 -12.69
C LYS A 52 -13.40 3.20 -11.78
N ILE A 53 -13.00 3.08 -10.51
CA ILE A 53 -13.36 4.01 -9.43
C ILE A 53 -12.26 5.06 -9.20
N THR A 54 -11.02 4.62 -9.19
CA THR A 54 -9.85 5.44 -8.87
C THR A 54 -9.38 6.21 -10.10
N PRO A 55 -8.97 7.48 -9.96
CA PRO A 55 -8.29 8.22 -11.02
C PRO A 55 -7.11 7.43 -11.61
N HIS A 56 -6.81 7.63 -12.90
CA HIS A 56 -5.90 6.75 -13.64
C HIS A 56 -4.54 6.64 -12.98
N GLU A 57 -3.92 7.77 -12.63
CA GLU A 57 -2.57 7.76 -12.06
C GLU A 57 -2.56 7.17 -10.64
N GLY A 58 -3.62 7.38 -9.86
CA GLY A 58 -3.82 6.73 -8.55
C GLY A 58 -3.99 5.21 -8.66
N PHE A 59 -4.66 4.74 -9.71
CA PHE A 59 -4.76 3.31 -10.00
C PHE A 59 -3.41 2.71 -10.40
N VAL A 60 -2.62 3.40 -11.22
CA VAL A 60 -1.27 2.92 -11.58
C VAL A 60 -0.32 2.96 -10.37
N HIS A 61 -0.44 3.97 -9.50
CA HIS A 61 0.23 4.01 -8.19
C HIS A 61 -0.09 2.77 -7.34
N SER A 62 -1.38 2.42 -7.24
CA SER A 62 -1.83 1.23 -6.52
C SER A 62 -1.20 -0.07 -7.06
N ILE A 63 -1.03 -0.18 -8.37
CA ILE A 63 -0.34 -1.32 -9.00
C ILE A 63 1.16 -1.33 -8.65
N ARG A 64 1.85 -0.19 -8.73
CA ARG A 64 3.27 -0.08 -8.34
C ARG A 64 3.47 -0.44 -6.87
N SER A 65 2.61 0.06 -5.98
CA SER A 65 2.62 -0.25 -4.55
C SER A 65 2.52 -1.77 -4.29
N TYR A 66 1.69 -2.50 -5.03
CA TYR A 66 1.66 -3.97 -4.95
C TYR A 66 3.00 -4.62 -5.31
N TYR A 67 3.59 -4.23 -6.45
CA TYR A 67 4.87 -4.80 -6.89
C TYR A 67 6.04 -4.42 -5.97
N PHE A 68 6.04 -3.23 -5.39
CA PHE A 68 6.98 -2.85 -4.36
C PHE A 68 6.78 -3.65 -3.07
N SER A 69 5.56 -3.94 -2.65
CA SER A 69 5.31 -4.86 -1.52
C SER A 69 5.85 -6.27 -1.80
N LEU A 70 5.71 -6.80 -3.02
CA LEU A 70 6.35 -8.06 -3.39
C LEU A 70 7.89 -7.96 -3.36
N ALA A 71 8.47 -6.85 -3.83
CA ALA A 71 9.91 -6.63 -3.75
C ALA A 71 10.41 -6.59 -2.29
N LEU A 72 9.65 -6.01 -1.35
CA LEU A 72 9.96 -6.02 0.08
C LEU A 72 9.91 -7.44 0.67
N LEU A 73 8.87 -8.21 0.35
CA LEU A 73 8.76 -9.62 0.76
C LEU A 73 9.95 -10.45 0.26
N HIS A 74 10.35 -10.23 -0.99
CA HIS A 74 11.54 -10.86 -1.56
C HIS A 74 12.84 -10.39 -0.90
N GLY A 75 12.88 -9.11 -0.55
CA GLY A 75 14.05 -8.38 -0.07
C GLY A 75 14.38 -8.56 1.41
N GLY A 76 13.75 -9.47 2.14
CA GLY A 76 14.10 -9.76 3.54
C GLY A 76 13.14 -9.18 4.59
N PHE A 77 11.85 -9.12 4.26
CA PHE A 77 10.79 -8.85 5.25
C PHE A 77 10.87 -9.85 6.44
N PRO A 78 10.51 -9.44 7.67
CA PRO A 78 10.62 -10.30 8.85
C PRO A 78 9.93 -11.66 8.71
N SER A 79 10.60 -12.70 9.21
CA SER A 79 10.15 -14.09 9.20
C SER A 79 10.88 -14.87 10.30
N GLU A 80 10.22 -15.89 10.84
CA GLU A 80 10.75 -16.77 11.88
C GLU A 80 11.16 -16.05 13.18
N THR A 81 10.53 -14.91 13.50
CA THR A 81 10.80 -14.21 14.77
C THR A 81 10.24 -15.00 15.95
N PRO A 82 11.04 -15.29 17.00
CA PRO A 82 10.57 -16.06 18.15
C PRO A 82 9.32 -15.45 18.81
N GLY A 83 8.27 -16.26 18.94
CA GLY A 83 7.01 -15.86 19.58
C GLY A 83 6.04 -15.07 18.69
N VAL A 84 6.39 -14.82 17.43
CA VAL A 84 5.52 -14.12 16.47
C VAL A 84 4.78 -15.14 15.59
N PRO A 85 3.43 -15.06 15.51
CA PRO A 85 2.66 -15.90 14.60
C PRO A 85 3.14 -15.75 13.15
N GLN A 86 3.19 -16.84 12.39
CA GLN A 86 3.61 -16.83 10.99
C GLN A 86 2.42 -16.79 10.04
N ILE A 87 2.56 -16.13 8.90
CA ILE A 87 1.62 -16.08 7.77
C ILE A 87 2.29 -16.67 6.53
N THR A 88 1.57 -17.46 5.72
CA THR A 88 2.15 -18.02 4.48
C THR A 88 2.29 -16.94 3.41
N PHE A 89 3.19 -17.15 2.45
CA PHE A 89 3.33 -16.26 1.29
C PHE A 89 2.01 -16.07 0.54
N GLU A 90 1.28 -17.16 0.29
CA GLU A 90 -0.02 -17.12 -0.40
C GLU A 90 -1.01 -16.22 0.34
N GLU A 91 -1.08 -16.37 1.66
CA GLU A 91 -2.03 -15.66 2.50
C GLU A 91 -1.68 -14.18 2.64
N VAL A 92 -0.40 -13.83 2.83
CA VAL A 92 0.03 -12.43 2.85
C VAL A 92 -0.13 -11.80 1.45
N ASN A 93 0.24 -12.51 0.38
CA ASN A 93 0.09 -12.04 -1.00
C ASN A 93 -1.36 -11.68 -1.31
N ARG A 94 -2.30 -12.57 -0.95
CA ARG A 94 -3.73 -12.35 -1.16
C ARG A 94 -4.21 -11.07 -0.49
N ARG A 95 -3.80 -10.84 0.77
CA ARG A 95 -4.17 -9.63 1.51
C ARG A 95 -3.51 -8.38 0.94
N ILE A 96 -2.20 -8.39 0.67
CA ILE A 96 -1.51 -7.21 0.15
C ILE A 96 -1.99 -6.82 -1.24
N TYR A 97 -2.38 -7.78 -2.09
CA TYR A 97 -2.93 -7.43 -3.40
C TYR A 97 -4.21 -6.62 -3.25
N HIS A 98 -5.19 -7.13 -2.48
CA HIS A 98 -6.44 -6.41 -2.26
C HIS A 98 -6.20 -5.06 -1.58
N THR A 99 -5.35 -5.01 -0.55
CA THR A 99 -4.97 -3.78 0.13
C THR A 99 -4.37 -2.77 -0.85
N CYS A 100 -3.32 -3.14 -1.59
CA CYS A 100 -2.64 -2.23 -2.51
C CYS A 100 -3.56 -1.74 -3.62
N ILE A 101 -4.34 -2.63 -4.23
CA ILE A 101 -5.22 -2.27 -5.34
C ILE A 101 -6.39 -1.39 -4.89
N LEU A 102 -6.85 -1.50 -3.64
CA LEU A 102 -8.04 -0.80 -3.15
C LEU A 102 -7.75 0.37 -2.19
N HIS A 103 -6.50 0.61 -1.79
CA HIS A 103 -6.22 1.59 -0.72
C HIS A 103 -6.65 3.02 -1.04
N ASP A 104 -6.56 3.42 -2.31
CA ASP A 104 -6.89 4.77 -2.78
C ASP A 104 -8.30 4.89 -3.39
N LEU A 105 -9.22 3.95 -3.13
CA LEU A 105 -10.61 4.09 -3.59
C LEU A 105 -11.26 5.40 -3.11
N GLY A 106 -10.81 5.93 -1.97
CA GLY A 106 -11.27 7.21 -1.43
C GLY A 106 -10.95 8.41 -2.32
N TRP A 107 -10.00 8.29 -3.27
CA TRP A 107 -9.66 9.31 -4.26
C TRP A 107 -10.66 9.39 -5.42
N SER A 108 -11.69 8.53 -5.41
CA SER A 108 -12.69 8.43 -6.46
C SER A 108 -13.29 9.79 -6.85
N GLN A 109 -13.33 10.02 -8.17
CA GLN A 109 -14.01 11.16 -8.76
C GLN A 109 -15.30 10.77 -9.49
N THR A 110 -15.61 9.48 -9.49
CA THR A 110 -16.83 8.94 -10.11
C THR A 110 -18.07 9.32 -9.31
N THR A 111 -19.24 9.28 -9.96
CA THR A 111 -20.52 9.46 -9.27
C THR A 111 -20.70 8.43 -8.16
N GLU A 112 -20.29 7.18 -8.39
CA GLU A 112 -20.37 6.10 -7.40
C GLU A 112 -19.63 6.47 -6.11
N GLY A 113 -18.34 6.81 -6.19
CA GLY A 113 -17.57 7.18 -5.00
C GLY A 113 -18.00 8.51 -4.37
N ARG A 114 -18.35 9.53 -5.17
CA ARG A 114 -18.78 10.83 -4.62
C ARG A 114 -20.16 10.83 -3.99
N SER A 115 -21.04 9.92 -4.40
CA SER A 115 -22.38 9.77 -3.82
C SER A 115 -22.41 8.84 -2.61
N HIS A 116 -21.33 8.12 -2.35
CA HIS A 116 -21.23 7.20 -1.23
C HIS A 116 -21.29 7.97 0.11
N PRO A 117 -22.09 7.54 1.11
CA PRO A 117 -22.24 8.29 2.37
C PRO A 117 -20.93 8.52 3.14
N ALA A 118 -19.97 7.60 3.00
CA ALA A 118 -18.66 7.72 3.65
C ALA A 118 -17.73 8.74 2.97
N HIS A 119 -18.10 9.36 1.83
CA HIS A 119 -17.21 10.33 1.15
C HIS A 119 -16.85 11.54 2.02
N ALA A 120 -17.67 11.86 3.03
CA ALA A 120 -17.44 12.95 3.97
C ALA A 120 -16.35 12.64 5.00
N MET A 121 -15.91 11.37 5.12
CA MET A 121 -14.77 10.97 5.95
C MET A 121 -13.47 11.14 5.16
N THR A 122 -12.33 11.15 5.85
CA THR A 122 -10.99 11.08 5.22
C THR A 122 -10.90 9.94 4.19
N PHE A 123 -10.15 10.13 3.11
CA PHE A 123 -10.11 9.19 1.99
C PHE A 123 -9.73 7.77 2.41
N GLU A 124 -8.93 7.60 3.46
CA GLU A 124 -8.54 6.29 3.98
C GLU A 124 -9.74 5.55 4.60
N LEU A 125 -10.60 6.25 5.34
CA LEU A 125 -11.83 5.67 5.90
C LEU A 125 -12.86 5.44 4.78
N HIS A 126 -13.04 6.41 3.89
CA HIS A 126 -13.93 6.29 2.76
C HIS A 126 -13.57 5.09 1.88
N GLY A 127 -12.31 5.02 1.46
CA GLY A 127 -11.79 3.93 0.64
C GLY A 127 -11.84 2.58 1.36
N GLY A 128 -11.54 2.55 2.67
CA GLY A 128 -11.65 1.35 3.48
C GLY A 128 -13.08 0.80 3.54
N ILE A 129 -14.09 1.66 3.69
CA ILE A 129 -15.51 1.25 3.69
C ILE A 129 -15.92 0.73 2.30
N MET A 130 -15.56 1.44 1.23
CA MET A 130 -15.84 0.96 -0.13
C MET A 130 -15.15 -0.38 -0.42
N ALA A 131 -13.91 -0.55 0.05
CA ALA A 131 -13.18 -1.81 -0.09
C ALA A 131 -13.86 -2.94 0.69
N TYR A 132 -14.35 -2.68 1.90
CA TYR A 132 -15.10 -3.66 2.70
C TYR A 132 -16.34 -4.14 1.94
N GLU A 133 -17.16 -3.22 1.44
CA GLU A 133 -18.39 -3.54 0.70
C GLU A 133 -18.10 -4.32 -0.58
N HIS A 134 -17.07 -3.90 -1.34
CA HIS A 134 -16.63 -4.59 -2.55
C HIS A 134 -16.16 -6.02 -2.24
N LEU A 135 -15.30 -6.21 -1.24
CA LEU A 135 -14.78 -7.53 -0.87
C LEU A 135 -15.87 -8.44 -0.33
N HIS A 136 -16.80 -7.91 0.47
CA HIS A 136 -17.94 -8.68 0.96
C HIS A 136 -18.83 -9.19 -0.19
N ALA A 137 -19.00 -8.39 -1.25
CA ALA A 137 -19.78 -8.77 -2.42
C ALA A 137 -19.04 -9.70 -3.40
N THR A 138 -17.72 -9.57 -3.53
CA THR A 138 -16.97 -10.18 -4.64
C THR A 138 -15.95 -11.25 -4.23
N ALA A 139 -15.65 -11.37 -2.93
CA ALA A 139 -14.65 -12.29 -2.41
C ALA A 139 -15.20 -13.11 -1.22
N PRO A 140 -16.26 -13.93 -1.41
CA PRO A 140 -16.90 -14.68 -0.32
C PRO A 140 -15.98 -15.71 0.35
N ASP A 141 -14.90 -16.11 -0.32
CA ASP A 141 -13.89 -17.04 0.21
C ASP A 141 -12.90 -16.37 1.19
N LEU A 142 -12.92 -15.04 1.32
CA LEU A 142 -12.18 -14.34 2.35
C LEU A 142 -12.93 -14.43 3.69
N SER A 143 -12.26 -14.98 4.69
CA SER A 143 -12.75 -14.97 6.06
C SER A 143 -12.84 -13.54 6.63
N ALA A 144 -13.67 -13.35 7.64
CA ALA A 144 -13.83 -12.08 8.32
C ALA A 144 -12.49 -11.50 8.85
N GLN A 145 -11.56 -12.35 9.28
CA GLN A 145 -10.24 -11.92 9.73
C GLN A 145 -9.40 -11.34 8.58
N GLN A 146 -9.51 -11.90 7.38
CA GLN A 146 -8.77 -11.43 6.20
C GLN A 146 -9.34 -10.13 5.68
N VAL A 147 -10.66 -10.04 5.54
CA VAL A 147 -11.34 -8.79 5.17
C VAL A 147 -11.04 -7.70 6.20
N GLY A 148 -11.08 -8.04 7.49
CA GLY A 148 -10.72 -7.13 8.57
C GLY A 148 -9.29 -6.61 8.46
N ASP A 149 -8.30 -7.49 8.23
CA ASP A 149 -6.90 -7.10 8.05
C ASP A 149 -6.69 -6.23 6.81
N ILE A 150 -7.32 -6.56 5.67
CA ILE A 150 -7.26 -5.76 4.44
C ILE A 150 -7.81 -4.36 4.68
N VAL A 151 -9.04 -4.26 5.20
CA VAL A 151 -9.72 -2.98 5.41
C VAL A 151 -9.00 -2.14 6.46
N GLN A 152 -8.57 -2.75 7.57
CA GLN A 152 -7.78 -2.04 8.58
C GLN A 152 -6.43 -1.57 8.02
N SER A 153 -5.78 -2.36 7.17
CA SER A 153 -4.54 -1.95 6.50
C SER A 153 -4.77 -0.76 5.56
N ILE A 154 -5.87 -0.73 4.81
CA ILE A 154 -6.27 0.41 3.97
C ILE A 154 -6.50 1.65 4.85
N VAL A 155 -7.29 1.55 5.91
CA VAL A 155 -7.60 2.70 6.77
C VAL A 155 -6.34 3.31 7.42
N LEU A 156 -5.34 2.47 7.74
CA LEU A 156 -4.16 2.88 8.49
C LEU A 156 -2.90 3.08 7.64
N HIS A 157 -2.98 2.97 6.30
CA HIS A 157 -1.77 2.94 5.46
C HIS A 157 -0.97 4.25 5.52
N THR A 158 -1.64 5.39 5.70
CA THR A 158 -1.03 6.72 5.88
C THR A 158 -0.63 7.02 7.34
N SER A 159 -0.92 6.12 8.27
CA SER A 159 -0.67 6.34 9.69
C SER A 159 0.70 5.81 10.13
N ALA A 160 1.51 6.70 10.71
CA ALA A 160 2.76 6.38 11.38
C ALA A 160 2.54 6.32 12.90
N TRP A 161 2.90 5.19 13.52
CA TRP A 161 2.72 4.98 14.96
C TRP A 161 4.08 4.83 15.65
N PRO A 162 4.36 5.53 16.75
CA PRO A 162 5.65 5.48 17.44
C PRO A 162 5.87 4.19 18.24
N SER A 163 4.84 3.35 18.38
CA SER A 163 4.89 2.11 19.14
C SER A 163 3.76 1.16 18.73
N GLY A 164 3.81 -0.07 19.25
CA GLY A 164 2.80 -1.10 18.99
C GLY A 164 3.16 -2.01 17.82
N VAL A 165 2.14 -2.70 17.32
CA VAL A 165 2.28 -3.78 16.34
C VAL A 165 1.32 -3.54 15.18
N SER A 166 1.82 -3.77 13.97
CA SER A 166 1.07 -3.75 12.72
C SER A 166 0.99 -5.16 12.16
N SER A 167 -0.06 -5.47 11.39
CA SER A 167 -0.01 -6.66 10.55
C SER A 167 1.07 -6.52 9.47
N ALA A 168 1.55 -7.65 8.96
CA ALA A 168 2.45 -7.66 7.80
C ALA A 168 1.84 -6.87 6.63
N THR A 169 0.54 -7.09 6.36
CA THR A 169 -0.21 -6.41 5.31
C THR A 169 -0.13 -4.89 5.45
N LYS A 170 -0.43 -4.35 6.64
CA LYS A 170 -0.38 -2.91 6.90
C LYS A 170 1.03 -2.33 6.72
N ALA A 171 2.04 -3.01 7.25
CA ALA A 171 3.43 -2.53 7.13
C ALA A 171 3.90 -2.49 5.67
N LEU A 172 3.53 -3.50 4.87
CA LEU A 172 3.89 -3.60 3.47
C LEU A 172 3.25 -2.50 2.62
N ILE A 173 1.96 -2.19 2.81
CA ILE A 173 1.31 -1.09 2.08
C ILE A 173 1.85 0.27 2.51
N SER A 174 2.06 0.51 3.81
CA SER A 174 2.61 1.78 4.30
C SER A 174 3.98 2.05 3.69
N LEU A 175 4.87 1.06 3.65
CA LEU A 175 6.21 1.21 3.06
C LEU A 175 6.16 1.38 1.54
N SER A 176 5.35 0.58 0.84
CA SER A 176 5.32 0.62 -0.63
C SER A 176 4.65 1.88 -1.18
N ALA A 177 3.53 2.31 -0.60
CA ALA A 177 2.85 3.53 -1.01
C ALA A 177 3.71 4.77 -0.69
N LEU A 178 4.32 4.81 0.50
CA LEU A 178 5.23 5.91 0.87
C LEU A 178 6.46 5.95 -0.04
N PHE A 179 7.03 4.80 -0.41
CA PHE A 179 8.14 4.74 -1.37
C PHE A 179 7.71 5.24 -2.76
N ASP A 180 6.55 4.83 -3.26
CA ASP A 180 6.10 5.30 -4.57
C ASP A 180 5.76 6.79 -4.56
N VAL A 181 5.41 7.38 -3.42
CA VAL A 181 5.20 8.83 -3.34
C VAL A 181 6.53 9.59 -3.20
N CYS A 182 7.36 9.21 -2.23
CA CYS A 182 8.50 10.01 -1.79
C CYS A 182 9.87 9.51 -2.28
N GLY A 183 9.92 8.35 -2.93
CA GLY A 183 11.14 7.74 -3.44
C GLY A 183 12.12 7.27 -2.35
N TYR A 184 13.40 7.26 -2.70
CA TYR A 184 14.48 6.73 -1.86
C TYR A 184 14.77 7.55 -0.59
N ASP A 185 14.29 8.78 -0.55
CA ASP A 185 14.52 9.74 0.54
C ASP A 185 13.29 9.91 1.44
N ALA A 186 12.36 8.96 1.41
CA ALA A 186 11.02 9.07 1.99
C ALA A 186 10.95 9.55 3.45
N VAL A 187 11.88 9.12 4.31
CA VAL A 187 11.98 9.56 5.71
C VAL A 187 13.36 10.19 6.02
N GLY A 188 13.99 10.74 4.99
CA GLY A 188 15.33 11.35 5.04
C GLY A 188 16.27 10.77 3.97
N PRO A 189 17.42 11.42 3.70
CA PRO A 189 18.34 11.03 2.63
C PRO A 189 18.77 9.55 2.72
N GLY A 190 18.57 8.78 1.66
CA GLY A 190 18.93 7.38 1.52
C GLY A 190 18.15 6.42 2.44
N SER A 191 17.09 6.89 3.10
CA SER A 191 16.36 6.11 4.10
C SER A 191 15.76 4.82 3.55
N PHE A 192 15.50 4.74 2.24
CA PHE A 192 14.90 3.57 1.58
C PHE A 192 15.87 2.86 0.63
N ASP A 193 17.15 3.25 0.57
CA ASP A 193 18.16 2.65 -0.33
C ASP A 193 18.35 1.14 -0.09
N PHE A 194 18.21 0.69 1.15
CA PHE A 194 18.37 -0.71 1.52
C PHE A 194 17.12 -1.56 1.31
N LEU A 195 15.97 -0.93 1.04
CA LEU A 195 14.68 -1.60 0.83
C LEU A 195 14.50 -2.05 -0.63
N PHE A 196 14.83 -1.19 -1.59
CA PHE A 196 14.45 -1.38 -2.99
C PHE A 196 15.65 -1.36 -3.94
N ASN A 197 15.85 -2.45 -4.68
CA ASN A 197 16.85 -2.47 -5.73
C ASN A 197 16.46 -1.55 -6.90
N ARG A 198 17.35 -0.62 -7.28
CA ARG A 198 17.11 0.37 -8.33
C ARG A 198 16.72 -0.24 -9.68
N LYS A 199 17.30 -1.39 -10.05
CA LYS A 199 16.95 -2.05 -11.32
C LYS A 199 15.55 -2.66 -11.27
N THR A 200 15.14 -3.25 -10.15
CA THR A 200 13.76 -3.72 -9.94
C THR A 200 12.78 -2.57 -10.07
N VAL A 201 13.06 -1.43 -9.41
CA VAL A 201 12.21 -0.23 -9.47
C VAL A 201 12.06 0.28 -10.90
N GLN A 202 13.18 0.40 -11.63
CA GLN A 202 13.17 0.81 -13.04
C GLN A 202 12.35 -0.12 -13.93
N GLU A 203 12.38 -1.44 -13.71
CA GLU A 203 11.58 -2.39 -14.48
C GLU A 203 10.07 -2.26 -14.17
N ILE A 204 9.71 -2.03 -12.91
CA ILE A 204 8.32 -1.78 -12.48
C ILE A 204 7.80 -0.47 -13.09
N GLU A 205 8.55 0.64 -12.96
CA GLU A 205 8.16 1.94 -13.49
C GLU A 205 8.17 1.97 -15.03
N LYS A 206 8.93 1.10 -15.69
CA LYS A 206 8.85 0.94 -17.13
C LYS A 206 7.54 0.30 -17.58
N GLU A 207 7.03 -0.69 -16.84
CA GLU A 207 5.74 -1.32 -17.14
C GLU A 207 4.57 -0.43 -16.70
N TYR A 208 4.71 0.25 -15.57
CA TYR A 208 3.70 1.12 -14.95
C TYR A 208 4.26 2.53 -14.72
N PRO A 209 4.42 3.35 -15.77
CA PRO A 209 4.99 4.68 -15.67
C PRO A 209 4.27 5.55 -14.65
N ARG A 210 5.02 6.45 -14.00
CA ARG A 210 4.47 7.46 -13.08
C ARG A 210 3.59 8.49 -13.78
N GLY A 211 3.72 8.65 -15.11
CA GLY A 211 2.88 9.55 -15.89
C GLY A 211 2.76 10.95 -15.27
N ASN A 212 1.52 11.40 -15.10
CA ASN A 212 1.18 12.67 -14.45
C ASN A 212 0.84 12.52 -12.95
N PHE A 213 1.24 11.43 -12.29
CA PHE A 213 0.91 11.16 -10.89
C PHE A 213 1.23 12.32 -9.95
N ALA A 214 2.37 12.99 -10.14
CA ALA A 214 2.76 14.15 -9.33
C ALA A 214 1.75 15.31 -9.40
N VAL A 215 1.09 15.49 -10.55
CA VAL A 215 0.07 16.54 -10.74
C VAL A 215 -1.28 16.04 -10.24
N GLU A 216 -1.75 14.89 -10.72
CA GLU A 216 -3.08 14.35 -10.40
C GLU A 216 -3.21 14.02 -8.91
N GLY A 217 -2.19 13.39 -8.31
CA GLY A 217 -2.15 13.05 -6.90
C GLY A 217 -2.11 14.30 -6.01
N ALA A 218 -1.31 15.31 -6.38
CA ALA A 218 -1.27 16.57 -5.64
C ALA A 218 -2.63 17.29 -5.67
N GLU A 219 -3.28 17.35 -6.84
CA GLU A 219 -4.61 17.95 -6.96
C GLU A 219 -5.68 17.19 -6.16
N VAL A 220 -5.65 15.85 -6.16
CA VAL A 220 -6.58 15.04 -5.35
C VAL A 220 -6.40 15.35 -3.88
N LEU A 221 -5.17 15.33 -3.37
CA LEU A 221 -4.91 15.56 -1.96
C LEU A 221 -5.11 17.01 -1.53
N GLU A 222 -4.79 17.99 -2.38
CA GLU A 222 -5.09 19.40 -2.08
C GLU A 222 -6.60 19.62 -1.90
N ARG A 223 -7.43 19.03 -2.76
CA ARG A 223 -8.89 19.04 -2.59
C ARG A 223 -9.34 18.30 -1.33
N GLU A 224 -8.73 17.14 -1.05
CA GLU A 224 -9.05 16.35 0.14
C GLU A 224 -8.77 17.16 1.42
N PHE A 225 -7.59 17.78 1.52
CA PHE A 225 -7.22 18.60 2.68
C PHE A 225 -8.04 19.88 2.81
N GLU A 226 -8.52 20.45 1.70
CA GLU A 226 -9.42 21.60 1.73
C GLU A 226 -10.82 21.22 2.20
N ALA A 227 -11.37 20.13 1.67
CA ALA A 227 -12.70 19.64 2.02
C ALA A 227 -12.75 19.02 3.43
N LYS A 228 -11.65 18.41 3.88
CA LYS A 228 -11.55 17.63 5.11
C LYS A 228 -10.27 18.01 5.86
N PRO A 229 -10.27 19.14 6.59
CA PRO A 229 -9.09 19.63 7.31
C PRO A 229 -8.55 18.66 8.38
N ASP A 230 -9.36 17.70 8.81
CA ASP A 230 -9.04 16.64 9.76
C ASP A 230 -8.60 15.31 9.09
N CYS A 231 -8.33 15.34 7.78
CA CYS A 231 -7.83 14.19 7.02
C CYS A 231 -6.64 13.51 7.73
N LEU A 232 -6.65 12.17 7.82
CA LEU A 232 -5.66 11.41 8.59
C LEU A 232 -4.25 11.65 8.06
N LEU A 233 -4.06 11.62 6.75
CA LEU A 233 -2.79 11.91 6.10
C LEU A 233 -2.20 13.28 6.49
N SER A 234 -3.01 14.26 6.87
CA SER A 234 -2.51 15.57 7.30
C SER A 234 -1.73 15.53 8.62
N HIS A 235 -1.80 14.43 9.37
CA HIS A 235 -1.07 14.19 10.62
C HIS A 235 0.29 13.53 10.43
N MET A 236 0.66 13.15 9.20
CA MET A 236 2.00 12.67 8.89
C MET A 236 3.07 13.74 9.21
N PRO A 237 4.32 13.34 9.53
CA PRO A 237 5.42 14.29 9.68
C PRO A 237 5.54 15.22 8.47
N GLY A 238 5.57 16.53 8.70
CA GLY A 238 5.56 17.56 7.64
C GLY A 238 4.16 18.03 7.23
N GLY A 239 3.10 17.34 7.66
CA GLY A 239 1.70 17.69 7.45
C GLY A 239 1.31 17.80 5.97
N ARG A 240 0.22 18.53 5.70
CA ARG A 240 -0.29 18.82 4.35
C ARG A 240 0.80 19.31 3.40
N GLU A 241 1.53 20.35 3.79
CA GLU A 241 2.52 21.00 2.92
C GLU A 241 3.70 20.08 2.61
N GLY A 242 4.19 19.35 3.62
CA GLY A 242 5.26 18.38 3.44
C GLY A 242 4.87 17.28 2.47
N PHE A 243 3.65 16.76 2.57
CA PHE A 243 3.21 15.65 1.71
C PHE A 243 2.95 16.09 0.27
N VAL A 244 2.28 17.23 0.06
CA VAL A 244 2.07 17.78 -1.30
C VAL A 244 3.41 18.08 -1.97
N LYS A 245 4.39 18.61 -1.22
CA LYS A 245 5.74 18.82 -1.72
C LYS A 245 6.41 17.50 -2.12
N ALA A 246 6.26 16.45 -1.32
CA ALA A 246 6.86 15.14 -1.60
C ALA A 246 6.29 14.52 -2.88
N ILE A 247 4.98 14.60 -3.12
CA ILE A 247 4.35 14.12 -4.37
C ILE A 247 4.89 14.85 -5.61
N ARG A 248 5.17 16.15 -5.49
CA ARG A 248 5.61 16.99 -6.59
C ARG A 248 7.12 16.91 -6.88
N ALA A 249 7.90 16.23 -6.02
CA ALA A 249 9.35 16.09 -6.14
C ALA A 249 9.73 15.02 -7.17
#